data_AF-A0A529HD52-F1
#
_entry.id   AF-A0A529HD52-F1
#
_cell.length_a   1.000
_cell.length_b   1.000
_cell.length_c   1.000
_cell.angle_alpha   90.00
_cell.angle_beta   90.00
_cell.angle_gamma   90.00
#
_symmetry.space_group_name_H-M   'P 1'
#
loop_
_entity.id
_entity.type
_entity.pdbx_description
1 polymer ?
#
loop_
_entity_poly.entity_id
_entity_poly.type
_entity_poly.pdbx_seq_one_letter_code
_entity_poly.pdbx_strand_id
1 'polypeptide(L)'
;CCCGIERVYVHEKVYDEFVEGFIAETRNYVVGNPLEQATTLGPMAQARFADLIREQKAEALRKGATAHVNMKVAEDKAGSPYLAPEVLTNVDHQMSVMREESFGPIVGIMKVRNDEEAIALMNDSPY
;
A
#
# COMPACT_ATOMS: atom_id res chain seq x y z
N CYS A 1 2.42 -7.89 9.52
CA CYS A 1 3.74 -8.48 9.88
C CYS A 1 4.61 -7.31 10.33
N CYS A 2 5.37 -7.41 11.44
CA CYS A 2 6.28 -6.33 11.86
C CYS A 2 7.46 -6.08 10.90
N CYS A 3 7.56 -6.86 9.82
CA CYS A 3 8.50 -6.69 8.71
C CYS A 3 7.77 -6.49 7.37
N GLY A 4 6.53 -5.99 7.39
CA GLY A 4 5.82 -5.65 6.16
C GLY A 4 6.58 -4.55 5.43
N ILE A 5 6.87 -4.75 4.14
CA ILE A 5 7.43 -3.67 3.32
C ILE A 5 6.27 -2.75 2.97
N GLU A 6 6.16 -1.64 3.68
CA GLU A 6 5.06 -0.68 3.52
C GLU A 6 5.46 0.47 2.58
N ARG A 7 6.77 0.67 2.39
CA ARG A 7 7.36 1.73 1.58
C ARG A 7 8.40 1.15 0.65
N VAL A 8 8.28 1.48 -0.63
CA VAL A 8 9.25 1.05 -1.65
C VAL A 8 9.84 2.30 -2.29
N TYR A 9 11.15 2.46 -2.16
CA TYR A 9 11.91 3.49 -2.86
C TYR A 9 12.50 2.88 -4.12
N VAL A 10 12.14 3.44 -5.27
CA VAL A 10 12.59 2.93 -6.56
C VAL A 10 13.32 4.03 -7.32
N HIS A 11 14.50 3.70 -7.83
CA HIS A 11 15.30 4.63 -8.61
C HIS A 11 14.54 5.03 -9.89
N GLU A 12 14.59 6.32 -10.23
CA GLU A 12 13.87 6.90 -11.39
C GLU A 12 14.05 6.17 -12.71
N LYS A 13 15.18 5.48 -12.92
CA LYS A 13 15.46 4.74 -14.16
C LYS A 13 14.62 3.48 -14.34
N VAL A 14 14.16 2.89 -13.24
CA VAL A 14 13.39 1.62 -13.20
C VAL A 14 12.02 1.80 -12.56
N TYR A 15 11.66 3.04 -12.20
CA TYR A 15 10.42 3.36 -11.50
C TYR A 15 9.19 2.89 -12.26
N ASP A 16 9.08 3.25 -13.53
CA ASP A 16 7.89 2.97 -14.33
C ASP A 16 7.71 1.45 -14.54
N GLU A 17 8.77 0.74 -14.91
CA GLU A 17 8.74 -0.72 -15.10
C GLU A 17 8.41 -1.47 -13.80
N PHE A 18 8.98 -1.03 -12.67
CA PHE A 18 8.70 -1.62 -11.37
C PHE A 18 7.24 -1.41 -10.96
N VAL A 19 6.74 -0.18 -11.10
CA VAL A 19 5.35 0.16 -10.76
C VAL A 19 4.38 -0.66 -11.60
N GLU A 20 4.60 -0.76 -12.91
CA GLU A 20 3.76 -1.58 -13.79
C GLU A 20 3.77 -3.06 -13.39
N GLY A 21 4.95 -3.64 -13.15
CA GLY A 21 5.08 -5.03 -12.71
C GLY A 21 4.40 -5.28 -11.36
N PHE A 22 4.56 -4.34 -10.41
CA PHE A 22 3.96 -4.45 -9.08
C PHE A 22 2.43 -4.34 -9.15
N ILE A 23 1.89 -3.45 -9.98
CA ILE A 23 0.45 -3.33 -10.21
C ILE A 23 -0.09 -4.62 -10.85
N ALA A 24 0.62 -5.17 -11.84
CA ALA A 24 0.21 -6.40 -12.51
C ALA A 24 0.13 -7.58 -11.53
N GLU A 25 1.12 -7.75 -10.67
CA GLU A 25 1.13 -8.80 -9.66
C GLU A 25 0.02 -8.57 -8.61
N THR A 26 -0.16 -7.32 -8.17
CA THR A 26 -1.18 -6.99 -7.15
C THR A 26 -2.59 -7.26 -7.64
N ARG A 27 -2.85 -7.14 -8.96
CA ARG A 27 -4.16 -7.43 -9.57
C ARG A 27 -4.49 -8.92 -9.61
N ASN A 28 -3.49 -9.80 -9.50
CA ASN A 28 -3.71 -11.25 -9.46
C ASN A 28 -4.21 -11.72 -8.08
N TYR A 29 -4.14 -10.88 -7.04
CA TYR A 29 -4.62 -11.25 -5.71
C TYR A 29 -6.14 -11.38 -5.66
N VAL A 30 -6.60 -12.45 -5.03
CA VAL A 30 -8.00 -12.75 -4.75
C VAL A 30 -8.26 -12.52 -3.27
N VAL A 31 -9.05 -11.48 -2.97
CA VAL A 31 -9.49 -11.16 -1.61
C VAL A 31 -10.73 -11.97 -1.27
N GLY A 32 -10.68 -12.77 -0.21
CA GLY A 32 -11.76 -13.70 0.09
C GLY A 32 -11.60 -14.45 1.41
N ASN A 33 -12.44 -15.47 1.59
CA ASN A 33 -12.44 -16.30 2.79
C ASN A 33 -11.12 -17.11 2.85
N PRO A 34 -10.36 -17.06 3.96
CA PRO A 34 -9.08 -17.77 4.09
C PRO A 34 -9.21 -19.30 4.06
N LEU A 35 -10.42 -19.85 4.15
CA LEU A 35 -10.67 -21.29 4.00
C LEU A 35 -10.75 -21.75 2.53
N GLU A 36 -10.91 -20.82 1.59
CA GLU A 36 -10.97 -21.10 0.17
C GLU A 36 -9.56 -21.17 -0.42
N GLN A 37 -9.25 -22.22 -1.20
CA GLN A 37 -7.92 -22.38 -1.81
C GLN A 37 -7.60 -21.31 -2.86
N ALA A 38 -8.63 -20.69 -3.45
CA ALA A 38 -8.45 -19.62 -4.42
C ALA A 38 -8.12 -18.27 -3.77
N THR A 39 -8.32 -18.12 -2.45
CA THR A 39 -8.05 -16.87 -1.74
C THR A 39 -6.56 -16.71 -1.51
N THR A 40 -5.99 -15.64 -2.05
CA THR A 40 -4.59 -15.26 -1.79
C THR A 40 -4.47 -14.21 -0.70
N LEU A 41 -5.52 -13.41 -0.47
CA LEU A 41 -5.54 -12.35 0.54
C LEU A 41 -6.75 -12.53 1.48
N GLY A 42 -6.46 -12.82 2.75
CA GLY A 42 -7.46 -12.95 3.79
C GLY A 42 -7.87 -11.61 4.43
N PRO A 43 -8.82 -11.64 5.37
CA PRO A 43 -9.22 -10.45 6.12
C PRO A 43 -8.12 -10.01 7.08
N MET A 44 -8.14 -8.73 7.44
CA MET A 44 -7.35 -8.21 8.55
C MET A 44 -7.82 -8.78 9.89
N ALA A 45 -6.96 -8.68 10.91
CA ALA A 45 -7.26 -9.20 12.24
C ALA A 45 -8.53 -8.59 12.86
N GLN A 46 -8.81 -7.31 12.62
CA GLN A 46 -9.99 -6.61 13.11
C GLN A 46 -10.43 -5.52 12.12
N ALA A 47 -11.74 -5.24 12.08
CA ALA A 47 -12.32 -4.21 11.21
C ALA A 47 -11.74 -2.82 11.44
N ARG A 48 -11.43 -2.45 12.69
CA ARG A 48 -10.83 -1.14 13.03
C ARG A 48 -9.50 -0.88 12.31
N PHE A 49 -8.71 -1.93 12.04
CA PHE A 49 -7.45 -1.78 11.32
C PHE A 49 -7.71 -1.53 9.83
N ALA A 50 -8.69 -2.23 9.26
CA ALA A 50 -9.12 -1.98 7.89
C ALA A 50 -9.68 -0.55 7.73
N ASP A 51 -10.44 -0.06 8.71
CA ASP A 51 -10.97 1.31 8.71
C ASP A 51 -9.86 2.37 8.79
N LEU A 52 -8.86 2.20 9.66
CA LEU A 52 -7.70 3.09 9.73
C LEU A 52 -6.97 3.19 8.38
N ILE A 53 -6.79 2.05 7.70
CA ILE A 53 -6.09 2.01 6.42
C ILE A 53 -6.93 2.64 5.30
N ARG A 54 -8.27 2.50 5.34
CA ARG A 54 -9.17 3.25 4.44
C ARG A 54 -9.02 4.76 4.63
N GLU A 55 -8.89 5.21 5.88
CA GLU A 55 -8.67 6.62 6.19
C GLU A 55 -7.32 7.12 5.66
N GLN A 56 -6.23 6.37 5.89
CA GLN A 56 -4.90 6.68 5.38
C GLN A 56 -4.88 6.73 3.84
N LYS A 57 -5.55 5.77 3.17
CA LYS A 57 -5.72 5.78 1.71
C LYS A 57 -6.47 7.02 1.23
N ALA A 58 -7.60 7.32 1.86
CA ALA A 58 -8.40 8.49 1.50
C ALA A 58 -7.62 9.80 1.74
N GLU A 59 -6.81 9.86 2.80
CA GLU A 59 -5.93 10.98 3.06
C GLU A 59 -4.83 11.13 2.00
N ALA A 60 -4.15 10.04 1.66
CA ALA A 60 -3.13 10.04 0.62
C ALA A 60 -3.70 10.52 -0.73
N LEU A 61 -4.88 10.03 -1.12
CA LEU A 61 -5.59 10.48 -2.33
C LEU A 61 -5.91 11.97 -2.28
N ARG A 62 -6.35 12.51 -1.12
CA ARG A 62 -6.58 13.95 -0.94
C ARG A 62 -5.30 14.78 -1.04
N LYS A 63 -4.16 14.21 -0.62
CA LYS A 63 -2.84 14.85 -0.70
C LYS A 63 -2.18 14.72 -2.08
N GLY A 64 -2.82 14.03 -3.04
CA GLY A 64 -2.35 13.92 -4.42
C GLY A 64 -1.71 12.57 -4.78
N ALA A 65 -1.78 11.58 -3.89
CA ALA A 65 -1.40 10.22 -4.25
C ALA A 65 -2.31 9.66 -5.34
N THR A 66 -1.77 8.76 -6.15
CA THR A 66 -2.49 8.07 -7.23
C THR A 66 -2.62 6.59 -6.90
N ALA A 67 -3.86 6.10 -6.85
CA ALA A 67 -4.20 4.68 -6.69
C ALA A 67 -4.32 3.98 -8.05
N HIS A 68 -3.65 2.84 -8.19
CA HIS A 68 -3.50 2.14 -9.47
C HIS A 68 -4.26 0.81 -9.59
N VAL A 69 -4.54 0.15 -8.48
CA VAL A 69 -5.16 -1.19 -8.48
C VAL A 69 -6.68 -1.04 -8.55
N ASN A 70 -7.26 -0.18 -7.72
CA ASN A 70 -8.70 0.11 -7.65
C ASN A 70 -9.58 -1.17 -7.72
N MET A 71 -9.14 -2.25 -7.08
CA MET A 71 -9.85 -3.52 -7.10
C MET A 71 -11.17 -3.42 -6.33
N LYS A 72 -12.27 -3.84 -6.97
CA LYS A 72 -13.59 -3.86 -6.33
C LYS A 72 -13.77 -5.16 -5.55
N VAL A 73 -13.65 -5.07 -4.22
CA VAL A 73 -13.94 -6.18 -3.31
C VAL A 73 -15.29 -5.90 -2.65
N ALA A 74 -16.27 -6.78 -2.82
CA ALA A 74 -17.63 -6.57 -2.30
C ALA A 74 -17.68 -6.48 -0.75
N GLU A 75 -16.72 -7.13 -0.10
CA GLU A 75 -16.56 -7.12 1.35
C GLU A 75 -15.69 -5.96 1.86
N ASP A 76 -15.09 -5.15 0.98
CA ASP A 76 -14.33 -3.95 1.36
C ASP A 76 -15.29 -2.77 1.64
N LYS A 77 -15.87 -2.80 2.84
CA LYS A 77 -16.83 -1.82 3.36
C LYS A 77 -16.47 -1.44 4.79
N ALA A 78 -16.85 -0.23 5.21
CA ALA A 78 -16.62 0.24 6.58
C ALA A 78 -17.16 -0.78 7.60
N GLY A 79 -16.36 -1.08 8.64
CA GLY A 79 -16.69 -2.10 9.64
C GLY A 79 -16.47 -3.56 9.19
N SER A 80 -15.98 -3.79 7.97
CA SER A 80 -15.51 -5.10 7.51
C SER A 80 -13.98 -5.20 7.63
N PRO A 81 -13.45 -6.37 8.05
CA PRO A 81 -12.01 -6.61 8.10
C PRO A 81 -11.38 -6.87 6.73
N TYR A 82 -12.17 -7.01 5.67
CA TYR A 82 -11.64 -7.18 4.31
C TYR A 82 -11.23 -5.84 3.72
N LEU A 83 -10.07 -5.78 3.09
CA LEU A 83 -9.57 -4.58 2.41
C LEU A 83 -9.00 -4.99 1.04
N ALA A 84 -9.32 -4.22 0.00
CA ALA A 84 -8.70 -4.43 -1.31
C ALA A 84 -7.22 -3.99 -1.26
N PRO A 85 -6.30 -4.75 -1.90
CA PRO A 85 -4.93 -4.32 -2.00
C PRO A 85 -4.82 -3.07 -2.88
N GLU A 86 -3.97 -2.13 -2.49
CA GLU A 86 -3.78 -0.88 -3.22
C GLU A 86 -2.31 -0.51 -3.35
N VAL A 87 -1.97 -0.02 -4.54
CA VAL A 87 -0.66 0.53 -4.84
C VAL A 87 -0.81 2.03 -5.01
N LEU A 88 -0.15 2.79 -4.14
CA LEU A 88 -0.15 4.25 -4.17
C LEU A 88 1.17 4.74 -4.72
N THR A 89 1.10 5.62 -5.71
CA THR A 89 2.25 6.35 -6.27
C THR A 89 2.05 7.84 -6.06
N ASN A 90 3.08 8.64 -6.36
CA ASN A 90 3.07 10.08 -6.06
C ASN A 90 2.81 10.35 -4.57
N VAL A 91 3.38 9.50 -3.71
CA VAL A 91 3.34 9.63 -2.26
C VAL A 91 4.56 10.41 -1.77
N ASP A 92 4.39 11.16 -0.70
CA ASP A 92 5.46 11.90 -0.04
C ASP A 92 5.47 11.64 1.48
N HIS A 93 6.54 12.06 2.14
CA HIS A 93 6.73 11.92 3.58
C HIS A 93 5.75 12.76 4.42
N GLN A 94 4.94 13.63 3.82
CA GLN A 94 3.87 14.32 4.53
C GLN A 94 2.61 13.46 4.64
N MET A 95 2.50 12.37 3.87
CA MET A 95 1.36 11.45 3.90
C MET A 95 1.50 10.41 5.00
N SER A 96 0.41 10.10 5.70
CA SER A 96 0.39 9.11 6.79
C SER A 96 0.82 7.72 6.31
N VAL A 97 0.52 7.34 5.07
CA VAL A 97 0.98 6.07 4.47
C VAL A 97 2.52 5.92 4.39
N MET A 98 3.24 7.04 4.37
CA MET A 98 4.72 7.06 4.32
C MET A 98 5.37 7.29 5.69
N ARG A 99 4.58 7.51 6.76
CA ARG A 99 5.11 7.76 8.12
C ARG A 99 4.61 6.78 9.15
N GLU A 100 3.34 6.43 9.09
CA GLU A 100 2.69 5.48 9.99
C GLU A 100 2.77 4.07 9.45
N GLU A 101 2.87 3.09 10.34
CA GLU A 101 2.87 1.69 9.95
C GLU A 101 1.49 1.29 9.39
N SER A 102 1.43 1.15 8.07
CA SER A 102 0.23 0.75 7.35
C SER A 102 0.17 -0.78 7.31
N PHE A 103 -0.22 -1.40 8.43
CA PHE A 103 -0.26 -2.86 8.66
C PHE A 103 -1.24 -3.67 7.78
N GLY A 104 -1.61 -3.18 6.59
CA GLY A 104 -2.51 -3.86 5.67
C GLY A 104 -2.02 -3.78 4.23
N PRO A 105 -2.85 -4.20 3.27
CA PRO A 105 -2.43 -4.43 1.90
C PRO A 105 -2.31 -3.13 1.09
N ILE A 106 -1.73 -2.08 1.65
CA ILE A 106 -1.45 -0.82 0.94
C ILE A 106 0.05 -0.58 0.95
N VAL A 107 0.60 -0.29 -0.23
CA VAL A 107 2.02 0.01 -0.40
C VAL A 107 2.19 1.35 -1.10
N GLY A 108 3.05 2.20 -0.52
CA GLY A 108 3.50 3.45 -1.13
C GLY A 108 4.79 3.26 -1.93
N ILE A 109 4.79 3.65 -3.21
CA ILE A 109 5.98 3.60 -4.07
C ILE A 109 6.43 5.03 -4.38
N MET A 110 7.60 5.39 -3.84
CA MET A 110 8.22 6.70 -4.00
C MET A 110 9.42 6.63 -4.95
N LYS A 111 9.52 7.62 -5.84
CA LYS A 111 10.62 7.73 -6.80
C LYS A 111 11.80 8.46 -6.17
N VAL A 112 13.00 7.89 -6.32
CA VAL A 112 14.27 8.51 -5.87
C VAL A 112 15.23 8.67 -7.03
N ARG A 113 16.08 9.70 -6.98
CA ARG A 113 17.05 10.05 -8.04
C ARG A 113 18.41 9.41 -7.82
N ASN A 114 18.80 9.19 -6.57
CA ASN A 114 20.09 8.61 -6.22
C ASN A 114 20.01 7.84 -4.89
N ASP A 115 21.04 7.04 -4.63
CA ASP A 115 21.14 6.20 -3.43
C ASP A 115 21.21 7.06 -2.15
N GLU A 116 21.79 8.25 -2.21
CA GLU A 116 21.88 9.17 -1.06
C GLU A 116 20.50 9.71 -0.65
N GLU A 117 19.66 10.08 -1.61
CA GLU A 117 18.27 10.49 -1.38
C GLU A 117 17.45 9.31 -0.84
N ALA A 118 17.67 8.10 -1.38
CA ALA A 118 17.03 6.90 -0.85
C ALA A 118 17.40 6.66 0.62
N ILE A 119 18.68 6.78 0.98
CA ILE A 119 19.16 6.62 2.36
C ILE A 119 18.62 7.74 3.27
N ALA A 120 18.58 8.98 2.79
CA ALA A 120 18.06 10.10 3.56
C ALA A 120 16.56 9.93 3.86
N LEU A 121 15.77 9.52 2.86
CA LEU A 121 14.35 9.23 3.02
C LEU A 121 14.12 7.98 3.88
N MET A 122 14.92 6.94 3.73
CA MET A 122 14.85 5.77 4.61
C MET A 122 15.08 6.13 6.08
N ASN A 123 16.01 7.05 6.36
CA ASN A 123 16.29 7.52 7.72
C ASN A 123 15.32 8.60 8.22
N ASP A 124 14.46 9.16 7.36
CA ASP A 124 13.43 10.13 7.72
C ASP A 124 12.15 9.44 8.20
N SER A 125 12.33 8.49 9.12
CA SER A 125 11.29 7.75 9.79
C SER A 125 11.67 7.64 11.27
N PRO A 126 10.73 7.81 12.21
CA PRO A 126 11.00 7.62 13.64
C PRO A 126 11.27 6.15 14.04
N TYR A 127 11.27 5.24 13.06
CA TYR A 127 11.50 3.80 13.16
C TYR A 127 12.45 3.34 12.07
#